data_AF-A0A7S1DIL9-F1
#
_entry.id   AF-A0A7S1DIL9-F1
#
_cell.length_a   1.000
_cell.length_b   1.000
_cell.length_c   1.000
_cell.angle_alpha   90.00
_cell.angle_beta   90.00
_cell.angle_gamma   90.00
#
_symmetry.space_group_name_H-M   'P 1'
#
loop_
_entity.id
_entity.type
_entity.pdbx_description
1 polymer ?
#
loop_
_entity_poly.entity_id
_entity_poly.type
_entity_poly.pdbx_seq_one_letter_code
_entity_poly.pdbx_strand_id
1 'polypeptide(L)'
;TAFASAVTGSVFPTGALGASLTGNVVTPTSGGLAEFPVLQVDTACRMLQLKFASGALEAVTSPFVVHGAPSFITIENFLGSTLGSSASVVSATAIAPRVQVSLYDLFGILALTRSDQIDASLEPNIHGALLEGTVNTTAEAGVAFFHNLSISRACTGLVLRFTLHTDSSMFVLSPPFEV
;
A
#
# COMPACT_ATOMS: atom_id res chain seq x y z
N THR A 1 -40.72 26.64 -9.99
CA THR A 1 -39.84 26.96 -8.85
C THR A 1 -39.25 25.66 -8.35
N ALA A 2 -38.02 25.33 -8.76
CA ALA A 2 -37.39 24.08 -8.31
C ALA A 2 -37.05 24.20 -6.83
N PHE A 3 -37.50 23.25 -6.01
CA PHE A 3 -37.06 23.11 -4.64
C PHE A 3 -35.58 22.74 -4.66
N ALA A 4 -34.69 23.73 -4.61
CA ALA A 4 -33.28 23.50 -4.38
C ALA A 4 -33.11 23.15 -2.90
N SER A 5 -33.26 21.87 -2.57
CA SER A 5 -32.87 21.36 -1.26
C SER A 5 -31.40 20.95 -1.34
N ALA A 6 -30.58 21.38 -0.39
CA ALA A 6 -29.19 20.95 -0.36
C ALA A 6 -29.11 19.49 0.11
N VAL A 7 -28.12 18.76 -0.39
CA VAL A 7 -27.72 17.44 0.12
C VAL A 7 -26.47 17.64 0.99
N THR A 8 -26.51 17.12 2.21
CA THR A 8 -25.38 17.14 3.14
C THR A 8 -24.82 15.74 3.30
N GLY A 9 -23.52 15.58 3.04
CA GLY A 9 -22.75 14.37 3.32
C GLY A 9 -22.20 14.35 4.75
N SER A 10 -22.19 13.18 5.38
CA SER A 10 -21.66 12.95 6.73
C SER A 10 -21.11 11.52 6.85
N VAL A 11 -20.20 11.29 7.79
CA VAL A 11 -19.79 9.92 8.17
C VAL A 11 -20.91 9.24 8.94
N PHE A 12 -21.15 7.95 8.69
CA PHE A 12 -22.17 7.16 9.36
C PHE A 12 -21.60 5.87 9.99
N PRO A 13 -21.93 5.58 11.26
CA PRO A 13 -22.47 6.52 12.24
C PRO A 13 -21.51 7.69 12.51
N THR A 14 -22.02 8.83 13.00
CA THR A 14 -21.18 10.01 13.26
C THR A 14 -20.01 9.68 14.19
N GLY A 15 -18.78 10.02 13.79
CA GLY A 15 -17.57 9.73 14.57
C GLY A 15 -17.06 8.29 14.46
N ALA A 16 -17.66 7.46 13.58
CA ALA A 16 -17.16 6.13 13.31
C ALA A 16 -15.68 6.17 12.90
N LEU A 17 -14.87 5.37 13.59
CA LEU A 17 -13.48 5.08 13.19
C LEU A 17 -12.55 6.32 13.16
N GLY A 18 -12.97 7.43 13.79
CA GLY A 18 -12.22 8.68 13.81
C GLY A 18 -12.19 9.43 12.48
N ALA A 19 -12.91 8.96 11.45
CA ALA A 19 -12.93 9.59 10.13
C ALA A 19 -13.85 10.82 10.08
N SER A 20 -13.45 11.82 9.31
CA SER A 20 -14.25 12.99 8.99
C SER A 20 -14.31 13.24 7.48
N LEU A 21 -15.31 14.02 7.05
CA LEU A 21 -15.44 14.46 5.68
C LEU A 21 -14.89 15.88 5.54
N THR A 22 -14.09 16.10 4.52
CA THR A 22 -13.53 17.40 4.15
C THR A 22 -13.90 17.76 2.70
N GLY A 23 -13.63 19.00 2.30
CA GLY A 23 -14.02 19.53 0.99
C GLY A 23 -15.50 19.95 0.96
N ASN A 24 -16.24 19.56 -0.07
CA ASN A 24 -17.61 20.04 -0.28
C ASN A 24 -18.66 19.12 0.36
N VAL A 25 -18.80 19.17 1.68
CA VAL A 25 -19.74 18.31 2.42
C VAL A 25 -21.21 18.70 2.27
N VAL A 26 -21.53 19.84 1.63
CA VAL A 26 -22.90 20.27 1.31
C VAL A 26 -22.94 20.75 -0.14
N THR A 27 -23.91 20.26 -0.91
CA THR A 27 -24.10 20.65 -2.31
C THR A 27 -25.59 20.92 -2.61
N PRO A 28 -25.95 22.03 -3.28
CA PRO A 28 -27.32 22.26 -3.74
C PRO A 28 -27.71 21.28 -4.85
N THR A 29 -28.97 20.84 -4.87
CA THR A 29 -29.46 20.03 -6.00
C THR A 29 -29.77 20.88 -7.22
N SER A 30 -29.33 20.44 -8.40
CA SER A 30 -29.79 20.94 -9.70
C SER A 30 -30.51 19.82 -10.43
N GLY A 31 -31.80 20.00 -10.75
CA GLY A 31 -32.61 18.94 -11.39
C GLY A 31 -32.74 17.65 -10.56
N GLY A 32 -32.60 17.75 -9.23
CA GLY A 32 -32.62 16.59 -8.32
C GLY A 32 -31.26 15.88 -8.17
N LEU A 33 -30.21 16.34 -8.85
CA LEU A 33 -28.85 15.81 -8.74
C LEU A 33 -27.99 16.71 -7.85
N ALA A 34 -27.22 16.11 -6.93
CA ALA A 34 -26.17 16.78 -6.17
C ALA A 34 -24.84 16.05 -6.38
N GLU A 35 -23.80 16.78 -6.74
CA GLU A 35 -22.46 16.23 -7.01
C GLU A 35 -21.44 16.66 -5.96
N PHE A 36 -20.49 15.78 -5.68
CA PHE A 36 -19.51 15.94 -4.61
C PHE A 36 -18.07 15.89 -5.15
N PRO A 37 -17.67 16.81 -6.07
CA PRO A 37 -16.43 16.66 -6.84
C PRO A 37 -15.14 16.77 -6.02
N VAL A 38 -15.22 17.36 -4.82
CA VAL A 38 -14.05 17.55 -3.95
C VAL A 38 -14.28 16.98 -2.55
N LEU A 39 -15.25 16.07 -2.39
CA LEU A 39 -15.51 15.40 -1.13
C LEU A 39 -14.38 14.42 -0.84
N GLN A 40 -13.80 14.54 0.35
CA GLN A 40 -12.67 13.72 0.78
C GLN A 40 -12.94 13.11 2.16
N VAL A 41 -12.33 11.96 2.42
CA VAL A 41 -12.23 11.36 3.76
C VAL A 41 -10.81 11.58 4.26
N ASP A 42 -10.67 12.09 5.47
CA ASP A 42 -9.36 12.47 6.03
C ASP A 42 -8.55 11.30 6.61
N THR A 43 -9.21 10.19 6.92
CA THR A 43 -8.65 9.10 7.70
C THR A 43 -8.89 7.75 7.05
N ALA A 44 -7.82 6.98 6.89
CA ALA A 44 -7.89 5.59 6.45
C ALA A 44 -8.64 4.75 7.48
N CYS A 45 -9.57 3.91 7.03
CA CYS A 45 -10.40 3.12 7.90
C CYS A 45 -11.10 2.00 7.12
N ARG A 46 -11.54 0.96 7.83
CA ARG A 46 -12.29 -0.17 7.24
C ARG A 46 -13.77 0.01 7.53
N MET A 47 -14.64 -0.37 6.58
CA MET A 47 -16.09 -0.38 6.79
C MET A 47 -16.71 1.01 7.00
N LEU A 48 -16.12 2.06 6.41
CA LEU A 48 -16.70 3.39 6.43
C LEU A 48 -18.01 3.41 5.65
N GLN A 49 -19.03 4.06 6.18
CA GLN A 49 -20.24 4.41 5.45
C GLN A 49 -20.40 5.92 5.43
N LEU A 50 -20.91 6.44 4.32
CA LEU A 50 -21.32 7.84 4.23
C LEU A 50 -22.85 7.91 4.24
N LYS A 51 -23.39 8.91 4.93
CA LYS A 51 -24.79 9.28 4.87
C LYS A 51 -24.94 10.60 4.11
N PHE A 52 -25.82 10.60 3.13
CA PHE A 52 -26.28 11.79 2.43
C PHE A 52 -27.71 12.07 2.82
N ALA A 53 -27.99 13.30 3.26
CA ALA A 53 -29.31 13.70 3.74
C ALA A 53 -29.80 14.98 3.08
N SER A 54 -31.10 15.06 2.82
CA SER A 54 -31.79 16.27 2.38
C SER A 54 -33.16 16.36 3.05
N GLY A 55 -33.27 17.20 4.08
CA GLY A 55 -34.45 17.20 4.96
C GLY A 55 -34.61 15.85 5.67
N ALA A 56 -35.76 15.19 5.47
CA ALA A 56 -36.05 13.87 6.04
C ALA A 56 -35.59 12.70 5.15
N LEU A 57 -35.12 12.96 3.92
CA LEU A 57 -34.61 11.92 3.04
C LEU A 57 -33.17 11.59 3.41
N GLU A 58 -32.89 10.31 3.64
CA GLU A 58 -31.55 9.82 3.94
C GLU A 58 -31.18 8.66 3.01
N ALA A 59 -29.92 8.64 2.58
CA ALA A 59 -29.30 7.53 1.89
C ALA A 59 -27.97 7.22 2.55
N VAL A 60 -27.72 5.95 2.84
CA VAL A 60 -26.46 5.48 3.42
C VAL A 60 -25.79 4.54 2.42
N THR A 61 -24.50 4.73 2.18
CA THR A 61 -23.74 3.84 1.29
C THR A 61 -23.61 2.45 1.90
N SER A 62 -23.32 1.45 1.07
CA SER A 62 -22.72 0.21 1.59
C SER A 62 -21.36 0.53 2.22
N PRO A 63 -20.89 -0.26 3.22
CA PRO A 63 -19.58 -0.06 3.81
C PRO A 63 -18.47 -0.22 2.77
N PHE A 64 -17.45 0.63 2.84
CA PHE A 64 -16.27 0.58 1.98
C PHE A 64 -15.00 0.83 2.80
N VAL A 65 -13.84 0.61 2.17
CA VAL A 65 -12.53 0.83 2.77
C VAL A 65 -11.94 2.14 2.24
N VAL A 66 -11.35 2.93 3.14
CA VAL A 66 -10.54 4.10 2.79
C VAL A 66 -9.08 3.74 3.02
N HIS A 67 -8.29 3.81 1.96
CA HIS A 67 -6.87 3.45 1.97
C HIS A 67 -6.01 4.64 2.40
N GLY A 68 -5.06 4.40 3.30
CA GLY A 68 -4.09 5.40 3.74
C GLY A 68 -2.84 5.47 2.87
N ALA A 69 -1.94 6.38 3.23
CA ALA A 69 -0.57 6.34 2.74
C ALA A 69 0.16 5.11 3.31
N PRO A 70 1.14 4.53 2.57
CA PRO A 70 2.01 3.50 3.09
C PRO A 70 2.66 3.92 4.42
N SER A 71 2.73 2.97 5.35
CA SER A 71 3.33 3.13 6.67
C SER A 71 4.34 2.01 6.97
N PHE A 72 4.23 0.86 6.31
CA PHE A 72 5.25 -0.19 6.39
C PHE A 72 5.31 -1.03 5.10
N ILE A 73 6.38 -1.80 4.99
CA ILE A 73 6.72 -2.64 3.83
C ILE A 73 6.92 -4.09 4.28
N THR A 74 6.46 -5.05 3.49
CA THR A 74 6.59 -6.49 3.76
C THR A 74 7.14 -7.23 2.55
N ILE A 75 7.72 -8.41 2.79
CA ILE A 75 8.10 -9.34 1.74
C ILE A 75 7.06 -10.47 1.76
N GLU A 76 6.22 -10.55 0.73
CA GLU A 76 5.13 -11.53 0.63
C GLU A 76 5.58 -12.84 0.00
N ASN A 77 6.63 -12.78 -0.82
CA ASN A 77 7.20 -13.96 -1.45
C ASN A 77 8.71 -13.81 -1.57
N PHE A 78 9.45 -14.68 -0.89
CA PHE A 78 10.89 -14.79 -1.01
C PHE A 78 11.31 -16.24 -0.79
N LEU A 79 11.95 -16.82 -1.82
CA LEU A 79 12.51 -18.17 -1.83
C LEU A 79 11.55 -19.28 -1.33
N GLY A 80 10.23 -19.08 -1.50
CA GLY A 80 9.22 -20.05 -1.07
C GLY A 80 9.17 -20.31 0.45
N SER A 81 9.67 -19.38 1.26
CA SER A 81 9.97 -19.62 2.68
C SER A 81 8.76 -19.98 3.55
N THR A 82 8.77 -21.21 4.07
CA THR A 82 8.20 -21.55 5.39
C THR A 82 9.26 -21.31 6.46
N LEU A 83 8.91 -20.71 7.60
CA LEU A 83 9.83 -20.38 8.70
C LEU A 83 10.81 -21.54 9.00
N GLY A 84 12.13 -21.29 8.91
CA GLY A 84 13.18 -22.15 9.45
C GLY A 84 14.07 -22.90 8.45
N SER A 85 13.92 -22.72 7.13
CA SER A 85 14.84 -23.29 6.14
C SER A 85 15.83 -22.24 5.64
N SER A 86 17.14 -22.50 5.72
CA SER A 86 18.13 -21.75 4.95
C SER A 86 17.86 -22.00 3.47
N ALA A 87 17.45 -20.96 2.75
CA ALA A 87 17.22 -21.07 1.32
C ALA A 87 18.54 -20.81 0.58
N SER A 88 18.80 -21.61 -0.46
CA SER A 88 19.97 -21.49 -1.33
C SER A 88 19.52 -21.10 -2.74
N VAL A 89 20.25 -20.17 -3.36
CA VAL A 89 20.10 -19.81 -4.78
C VAL A 89 21.40 -20.06 -5.52
N VAL A 90 21.39 -19.96 -6.85
CA VAL A 90 22.60 -20.13 -7.66
C VAL A 90 23.19 -18.77 -8.00
N SER A 91 24.51 -18.62 -7.86
CA SER A 91 25.22 -17.39 -8.24
C SER A 91 24.97 -16.99 -9.70
N ALA A 92 24.88 -15.69 -9.96
CA ALA A 92 24.59 -15.12 -11.28
C ALA A 92 23.32 -15.67 -11.95
N THR A 93 22.40 -16.22 -11.16
CA THR A 93 21.10 -16.71 -11.61
C THR A 93 20.00 -15.92 -10.91
N ALA A 94 18.90 -15.66 -11.63
CA ALA A 94 17.75 -14.97 -11.06
C ALA A 94 17.15 -15.75 -9.88
N ILE A 95 16.89 -15.03 -8.80
CA ILE A 95 16.19 -15.51 -7.62
C ILE A 95 14.78 -15.95 -8.02
N ALA A 96 14.45 -17.20 -7.77
CA ALA A 96 13.16 -17.81 -8.09
C ALA A 96 12.53 -18.46 -6.84
N PRO A 97 11.21 -18.32 -6.63
CA PRO A 97 10.28 -17.48 -7.38
C PRO A 97 10.61 -15.98 -7.25
N ARG A 98 10.09 -15.15 -8.17
CA ARG A 98 10.28 -13.69 -8.17
C ARG A 98 9.96 -13.10 -6.78
N VAL A 99 10.72 -12.12 -6.35
CA VAL A 99 10.50 -11.50 -5.04
C VAL A 99 9.30 -10.54 -5.13
N GLN A 100 8.36 -10.69 -4.21
CA GLN A 100 7.20 -9.80 -4.09
C GLN A 100 7.32 -8.99 -2.80
N VAL A 101 7.21 -7.68 -2.96
CA VAL A 101 7.26 -6.72 -1.85
C VAL A 101 5.96 -5.91 -1.86
N SER A 102 5.37 -5.66 -0.69
CA SER A 102 4.07 -5.00 -0.59
C SER A 102 4.09 -3.87 0.43
N LEU A 103 3.34 -2.81 0.13
CA LEU A 103 3.21 -1.59 0.92
C LEU A 103 1.86 -1.59 1.61
N TYR A 104 1.87 -1.42 2.94
CA TYR A 104 0.68 -1.39 3.75
C TYR A 104 0.56 -0.07 4.49
N ASP A 105 -0.66 0.40 4.69
CA ASP A 105 -0.94 1.51 5.61
C ASP A 105 -0.84 1.07 7.08
N LEU A 106 -0.96 2.02 8.00
CA LEU A 106 -0.82 1.79 9.44
C LEU A 106 -1.84 0.78 10.01
N PHE A 107 -2.90 0.46 9.27
CA PHE A 107 -3.93 -0.50 9.67
C PHE A 107 -3.73 -1.87 9.02
N GLY A 108 -2.61 -2.08 8.31
CA GLY A 108 -2.32 -3.32 7.60
C GLY A 108 -3.21 -3.54 6.38
N ILE A 109 -3.66 -2.46 5.74
CA ILE A 109 -4.38 -2.51 4.47
C ILE A 109 -3.38 -2.22 3.35
N LEU A 110 -3.45 -3.00 2.27
CA LEU A 110 -2.61 -2.77 1.09
C LEU A 110 -2.86 -1.35 0.54
N ALA A 111 -1.78 -0.59 0.30
CA ALA A 111 -1.85 0.79 -0.15
C ALA A 111 -2.11 0.88 -1.67
N LEU A 112 -3.35 0.59 -2.08
CA LEU A 112 -3.76 0.46 -3.49
C LEU A 112 -3.62 1.73 -4.33
N THR A 113 -3.55 2.91 -3.71
CA THR A 113 -3.62 4.21 -4.42
C THR A 113 -2.26 4.81 -4.74
N ARG A 114 -1.16 4.13 -4.40
CA ARG A 114 0.20 4.67 -4.52
C ARG A 114 1.07 3.86 -5.47
N SER A 115 1.83 4.60 -6.27
CA SER A 115 2.92 4.10 -7.10
C SER A 115 4.25 4.60 -6.53
N ASP A 116 4.66 4.01 -5.41
CA ASP A 116 5.94 4.34 -4.77
C ASP A 116 7.05 3.40 -5.29
N GLN A 117 8.26 3.94 -5.48
CA GLN A 117 9.42 3.14 -5.86
C GLN A 117 10.03 2.44 -4.64
N ILE A 118 10.40 1.18 -4.81
CA ILE A 118 11.10 0.37 -3.82
C ILE A 118 12.48 0.02 -4.38
N ASP A 119 13.52 0.24 -3.58
CA ASP A 119 14.89 -0.09 -3.89
C ASP A 119 15.32 -1.35 -3.11
N ALA A 120 15.98 -2.27 -3.80
CA ALA A 120 16.57 -3.49 -3.26
C ALA A 120 18.09 -3.33 -3.10
N SER A 121 18.64 -3.80 -1.99
CA SER A 121 20.09 -3.79 -1.72
C SER A 121 20.50 -5.00 -0.87
N LEU A 122 21.81 -5.24 -0.77
CA LEU A 122 22.39 -6.22 0.15
C LEU A 122 22.79 -5.56 1.47
N GLU A 123 22.43 -6.18 2.60
CA GLU A 123 22.82 -5.69 3.92
C GLU A 123 23.25 -6.82 4.86
N PRO A 124 24.47 -6.80 5.44
CA PRO A 124 25.58 -5.93 5.09
C PRO A 124 26.35 -6.50 3.87
N ASN A 125 26.85 -5.63 2.99
CA ASN A 125 27.67 -6.07 1.85
C ASN A 125 29.12 -6.40 2.27
N ILE A 126 29.30 -7.38 3.15
CA ILE A 126 30.61 -7.72 3.76
C ILE A 126 31.47 -8.68 2.92
N HIS A 127 30.89 -9.29 1.88
CA HIS A 127 31.56 -10.35 1.11
C HIS A 127 31.93 -9.93 -0.33
N GLY A 128 31.70 -8.66 -0.69
CA GLY A 128 31.96 -8.14 -2.04
C GLY A 128 31.02 -8.70 -3.10
N ALA A 129 29.87 -9.26 -2.69
CA ALA A 129 28.82 -9.68 -3.60
C ALA A 129 28.07 -8.45 -4.13
N LEU A 130 27.59 -8.53 -5.37
CA LEU A 130 26.75 -7.51 -5.98
C LEU A 130 25.33 -8.04 -6.12
N LEU A 131 24.35 -7.18 -5.81
CA LEU A 131 22.97 -7.38 -6.22
C LEU A 131 22.82 -6.89 -7.65
N GLU A 132 22.44 -7.78 -8.54
CA GLU A 132 22.31 -7.53 -9.97
C GLU A 132 20.85 -7.66 -10.42
N GLY A 133 20.58 -7.25 -11.67
CA GLY A 133 19.24 -7.20 -12.23
C GLY A 133 18.55 -5.85 -12.01
N THR A 134 17.22 -5.86 -11.97
CA THR A 134 16.41 -4.66 -11.74
C THR A 134 16.26 -4.44 -10.24
N VAL A 135 17.15 -3.64 -9.66
CA VAL A 135 17.22 -3.37 -8.20
C VAL A 135 16.29 -2.27 -7.72
N ASN A 136 15.54 -1.63 -8.60
CA ASN A 136 14.50 -0.68 -8.25
C ASN A 136 13.23 -0.98 -9.06
N THR A 137 12.08 -0.91 -8.41
CA THR A 137 10.80 -1.15 -9.09
C THR A 137 9.71 -0.31 -8.46
N THR A 138 8.77 0.16 -9.28
CA THR A 138 7.60 0.90 -8.80
C THR A 138 6.53 -0.11 -8.37
N ALA A 139 5.99 0.07 -7.16
CA ALA A 139 4.85 -0.70 -6.71
C ALA A 139 3.61 -0.29 -7.51
N GLU A 140 2.89 -1.26 -8.08
CA GLU A 140 1.59 -1.03 -8.68
C GLU A 140 0.51 -1.53 -7.73
N ALA A 141 -0.46 -0.67 -7.40
CA ALA A 141 -1.47 -0.95 -6.38
C ALA A 141 -0.86 -1.45 -5.05
N GLY A 142 0.27 -0.87 -4.65
CA GLY A 142 0.99 -1.23 -3.43
C GLY A 142 1.83 -2.51 -3.54
N VAL A 143 1.98 -3.14 -4.71
CA VAL A 143 2.79 -4.36 -4.89
C VAL A 143 3.92 -4.15 -5.90
N ALA A 144 5.14 -4.42 -5.47
CA ALA A 144 6.36 -4.39 -6.28
C ALA A 144 6.83 -5.82 -6.60
N PHE A 145 7.15 -6.08 -7.87
CA PHE A 145 7.68 -7.36 -8.33
C PHE A 145 9.09 -7.24 -8.88
N PHE A 146 10.01 -7.95 -8.23
CA PHE A 146 11.40 -8.04 -8.63
C PHE A 146 11.65 -9.35 -9.38
N HIS A 147 11.70 -9.28 -10.72
CA HIS A 147 11.66 -10.45 -11.59
C HIS A 147 13.01 -11.13 -11.83
N ASN A 148 14.11 -10.41 -11.65
CA ASN A 148 15.44 -10.80 -12.13
C ASN A 148 16.57 -10.44 -11.15
N LEU A 149 16.27 -10.28 -9.85
CA LEU A 149 17.33 -10.08 -8.86
C LEU A 149 18.26 -11.30 -8.84
N SER A 150 19.57 -11.07 -8.87
CA SER A 150 20.58 -12.13 -8.77
C SER A 150 21.76 -11.68 -7.92
N ILE A 151 22.51 -12.63 -7.39
CA ILE A 151 23.73 -12.36 -6.61
C ILE A 151 24.95 -12.79 -7.40
N SER A 152 25.91 -11.89 -7.59
CA SER A 152 27.08 -12.14 -8.45
C SER A 152 28.04 -13.22 -7.94
N ARG A 153 27.99 -13.55 -6.63
CA ARG A 153 28.94 -14.45 -5.98
C ARG A 153 28.29 -15.30 -4.89
N ALA A 154 28.67 -16.57 -4.83
CA ALA A 154 28.32 -17.49 -3.75
C ALA A 154 28.81 -17.00 -2.39
N CYS A 155 27.89 -16.84 -1.43
CA CYS A 155 28.12 -16.31 -0.09
C CYS A 155 27.01 -16.82 0.84
N THR A 156 27.33 -16.99 2.12
CA THR A 156 26.37 -17.43 3.15
C THR A 156 25.93 -16.26 4.03
N GLY A 157 24.69 -16.31 4.54
CA GLY A 157 24.20 -15.31 5.50
C GLY A 157 23.89 -13.96 4.86
N LEU A 158 23.59 -13.94 3.56
CA LEU A 158 23.15 -12.75 2.86
C LEU A 158 21.74 -12.37 3.28
N VAL A 159 21.46 -11.06 3.32
CA VAL A 159 20.12 -10.52 3.54
C VAL A 159 19.85 -9.45 2.49
N LEU A 160 18.67 -9.52 1.89
CA LEU A 160 18.16 -8.45 1.03
C LEU A 160 17.42 -7.42 1.89
N ARG A 161 17.70 -6.16 1.64
CA ARG A 161 16.93 -5.03 2.16
C ARG A 161 16.09 -4.45 1.04
N PHE A 162 14.81 -4.23 1.33
CA PHE A 162 13.90 -3.47 0.48
C PHE A 162 13.51 -2.19 1.20
N THR A 163 13.71 -1.04 0.56
CA THR A 163 13.51 0.28 1.17
C THR A 163 12.60 1.11 0.28
N LEU A 164 11.71 1.89 0.88
CA LEU A 164 10.95 2.90 0.15
C LEU A 164 11.91 3.99 -0.34
N HIS A 165 11.91 4.29 -1.64
CA HIS A 165 12.85 5.24 -2.24
C HIS A 165 12.82 6.63 -1.58
N THR A 166 11.63 7.05 -1.16
CA THR A 166 11.37 8.36 -0.57
C THR A 166 11.51 8.40 0.95
N ASP A 167 11.63 7.25 1.61
CA ASP A 167 11.76 7.12 3.06
C ASP A 167 12.67 5.94 3.44
N SER A 168 13.93 6.26 3.73
CA SER A 168 14.93 5.25 4.09
C SER A 168 14.66 4.55 5.43
N SER A 169 13.78 5.11 6.27
CA SER A 169 13.35 4.50 7.54
C SER A 169 12.30 3.41 7.32
N MET A 170 11.59 3.42 6.19
CA MET A 170 10.64 2.40 5.80
C MET A 170 11.35 1.30 5.00
N PHE A 171 11.78 0.25 5.70
CA PHE A 171 12.44 -0.90 5.08
C PHE A 171 12.01 -2.23 5.69
N VAL A 172 12.26 -3.31 4.95
CA VAL A 172 12.12 -4.70 5.39
C VAL A 172 13.35 -5.49 4.98
N LEU A 173 13.75 -6.42 5.84
CA LEU A 173 14.83 -7.35 5.60
C LEU A 173 14.29 -8.73 5.27
N SER A 174 14.90 -9.42 4.31
CA SER A 174 14.65 -10.84 4.11
C SER A 174 15.20 -11.66 5.28
N PRO A 175 14.71 -12.90 5.47
CA PRO A 175 15.48 -13.89 6.21
C PRO A 175 16.89 -14.07 5.58
N PRO A 176 17.88 -14.48 6.38
CA PRO A 176 19.18 -14.87 5.84
C PRO A 176 19.07 -16.00 4.83
N PHE A 177 19.85 -15.93 3.75
CA PHE A 177 19.92 -16.96 2.71
C PHE A 177 21.37 -17.15 2.24
N GLU A 178 21.60 -18.18 1.44
CA GLU A 178 22.90 -18.46 0.82
C GLU A 178 22.80 -18.52 -0.70
N VAL A 179 23.94 -18.33 -1.36
CA VAL A 179 24.15 -18.38 -2.82
C VAL A 179 25.29 -19.34 -3.09
#